data_AF-D1VXH4-F1
#
_entry.id   AF-D1VXH4-F1
#
_cell.length_a   1.000
_cell.length_b   1.000
_cell.length_c   1.000
_cell.angle_alpha   90.00
_cell.angle_beta   90.00
_cell.angle_gamma   90.00
#
_symmetry.space_group_name_H-M   'P 1'
#
loop_
_entity.id
_entity.type
_entity.pdbx_description
1 polymer ?
#
loop_
_entity_poly.entity_id
_entity_poly.type
_entity_poly.pdbx_seq_one_letter_code
_entity_poly.pdbx_strand_id
1 'polypeptide(L)'
;MANQISGKVLIIDDAISIPTRSGNTFTKRQIVLDVSHYDSMTGQKFENYPAFDFVGNRVNELDNFKVGDLVTISFALNGRPFEKDGKTTYFTSVNGYKIEPYQRPNGSYQQSNVSQDNNSTPLSTQQTTSGQNEQPFPPKVDDSGAPKNEDDLPF
;
A
#
# COMPACT_ATOMS: atom_id res chain seq x y z
N MET A 1 -2.64 16.00 -16.57
CA MET A 1 -1.82 14.80 -16.31
C MET A 1 -1.50 14.77 -14.83
N ALA A 2 -1.91 13.72 -14.12
CA ALA A 2 -1.62 13.55 -12.70
C ALA A 2 -0.57 12.44 -12.58
N ASN A 3 0.63 12.75 -12.08
CA ASN A 3 1.62 11.73 -11.80
C ASN A 3 1.39 11.21 -10.39
N GLN A 4 1.40 9.89 -10.24
CA GLN A 4 1.27 9.22 -8.95
C GLN A 4 2.36 8.17 -8.79
N ILE A 5 2.79 7.97 -7.55
CA ILE A 5 3.71 6.91 -7.20
C ILE A 5 3.41 6.41 -5.80
N SER A 6 3.44 5.10 -5.64
CA SER A 6 3.22 4.43 -4.35
C SER A 6 4.52 3.83 -3.85
N GLY A 7 4.76 3.94 -2.55
CA GLY A 7 5.99 3.50 -1.93
C GLY A 7 5.89 3.46 -0.41
N LYS A 8 6.95 2.95 0.22
CA LYS A 8 7.08 2.98 1.66
C LYS A 8 7.78 4.26 2.08
N VAL A 9 7.26 4.99 3.06
CA VAL A 9 7.93 6.17 3.61
C VAL A 9 9.28 5.76 4.20
N LEU A 10 10.35 6.32 3.66
CA LEU A 10 11.72 6.09 4.13
C LEU A 10 12.16 7.19 5.09
N ILE A 11 11.92 8.45 4.73
CA ILE A 11 12.31 9.65 5.50
C ILE A 11 11.18 10.66 5.44
N ILE A 12 10.93 11.34 6.56
CA ILE A 12 10.17 12.59 6.62
C ILE A 12 11.06 13.58 7.36
N ASP A 13 11.56 14.59 6.66
CA ASP A 13 12.39 15.64 7.27
C ASP A 13 11.54 16.61 8.08
N ASP A 14 12.18 17.43 8.91
CA ASP A 14 11.52 18.56 9.55
C ASP A 14 11.13 19.65 8.54
N ALA A 15 10.10 20.44 8.89
CA ALA A 15 9.72 21.59 8.09
C ALA A 15 10.76 22.71 8.22
N ILE A 16 11.20 23.26 7.08
CA ILE A 16 12.17 24.35 6.99
C ILE A 16 11.58 25.56 6.27
N SER A 17 11.98 26.77 6.70
CA SER A 17 11.58 28.02 6.05
C SER A 17 12.60 28.43 4.99
N ILE A 18 12.16 28.57 3.74
CA ILE A 18 13.00 28.92 2.59
C ILE A 18 12.68 30.36 2.14
N PRO A 19 13.68 31.25 2.02
CA PRO A 19 13.48 32.56 1.42
C PRO A 19 13.32 32.48 -0.10
N THR A 20 12.41 33.27 -0.65
CA THR A 20 12.24 33.45 -2.09
C THR A 20 13.09 34.61 -2.57
N ARG A 21 13.33 34.66 -3.89
CA ARG A 21 13.99 35.81 -4.54
C ARG A 21 13.23 37.13 -4.36
N SER A 22 11.93 37.08 -4.10
CA SER A 22 11.09 38.27 -3.88
C SER A 22 11.09 38.76 -2.43
N GLY A 23 11.87 38.13 -1.53
CA GLY A 23 11.95 38.51 -0.12
C GLY A 23 10.89 37.89 0.79
N ASN A 24 9.97 37.10 0.25
CA ASN A 24 9.01 36.34 1.05
C ASN A 24 9.64 35.02 1.52
N THR A 25 9.05 34.36 2.52
CA THR A 25 9.45 33.00 2.91
C THR A 25 8.32 32.01 2.66
N PHE A 26 8.65 30.78 2.31
CA PHE A 26 7.70 29.67 2.28
C PHE A 26 8.25 28.49 3.07
N THR A 27 7.36 27.76 3.72
CA THR A 27 7.72 26.52 4.40
C THR A 27 7.80 25.38 3.38
N LYS A 28 8.83 24.56 3.52
CA LYS A 28 9.05 23.35 2.74
C LYS A 28 9.32 22.18 3.70
N ARG A 29 8.83 21.00 3.35
CA ARG A 29 9.16 19.75 4.03
C ARG A 29 9.34 18.66 3.00
N GLN A 30 10.33 17.80 3.21
CA GLN A 30 10.66 16.74 2.27
C GLN A 30 10.24 15.37 2.81
N ILE A 31 9.74 14.53 1.92
CA ILE A 31 9.47 13.12 2.15
C ILE A 31 10.20 12.29 1.10
N VAL A 32 10.80 11.18 1.50
CA VAL A 32 11.46 10.21 0.62
C VAL A 32 10.70 8.91 0.67
N LEU A 33 10.38 8.33 -0.48
CA LEU A 33 9.81 6.99 -0.57
C LEU A 33 10.87 5.98 -0.96
N ASP A 34 10.81 4.78 -0.39
CA ASP A 34 11.42 3.58 -0.97
C ASP A 34 10.43 2.95 -1.94
N VAL A 35 10.79 2.96 -3.22
CA VAL A 35 10.05 2.34 -4.33
C VAL A 35 10.93 1.32 -5.06
N SER A 36 11.92 0.77 -4.35
CA SER A 36 12.80 -0.26 -4.89
C SER A 36 11.98 -1.48 -5.34
N HIS A 37 12.37 -2.07 -6.46
CA HIS A 37 11.76 -3.30 -6.96
C HIS A 37 12.82 -4.36 -7.19
N TYR A 38 12.39 -5.61 -7.29
CA TYR A 38 13.27 -6.74 -7.55
C TYR A 38 13.02 -7.27 -8.95
N ASP A 39 14.09 -7.64 -9.63
CA ASP A 39 14.02 -8.44 -10.85
C ASP A 39 13.42 -9.82 -10.52
N SER A 40 12.37 -10.23 -11.23
CA SER A 40 11.68 -11.49 -10.93
C SER A 40 12.47 -12.74 -11.33
N MET A 41 13.45 -12.62 -12.22
CA MET A 41 14.19 -13.74 -12.78
C MET A 41 15.54 -13.94 -12.07
N THR A 42 16.20 -12.83 -11.72
CA THR A 42 17.54 -12.81 -11.12
C THR A 42 17.52 -12.49 -9.63
N GLY A 43 16.42 -11.94 -9.10
CA GLY A 43 16.31 -11.47 -7.72
C GLY A 43 17.12 -10.20 -7.42
N GLN A 44 17.72 -9.57 -8.43
CA GLN A 44 18.49 -8.34 -8.26
C GLN A 44 17.58 -7.20 -7.78
N LYS A 45 18.00 -6.48 -6.72
CA LYS A 45 17.32 -5.28 -6.24
C LYS A 45 17.70 -4.08 -7.10
N PHE A 46 16.69 -3.38 -7.61
CA PHE A 46 16.81 -2.07 -8.23
C PHE A 46 16.35 -1.01 -7.23
N GLU A 47 17.30 -0.26 -6.71
CA GLU A 47 17.06 0.79 -5.74
C GLU A 47 16.44 2.02 -6.38
N ASN A 48 15.40 2.58 -5.75
CA ASN A 48 14.76 3.80 -6.21
C ASN A 48 14.17 4.56 -5.02
N TYR A 49 14.63 5.80 -4.84
CA TYR A 49 14.37 6.61 -3.65
C TYR A 49 13.94 8.04 -4.02
N PRO A 50 12.78 8.23 -4.67
CA PRO A 50 12.34 9.55 -5.07
C PRO A 50 12.00 10.41 -3.84
N ALA A 51 12.50 11.64 -3.86
CA ALA A 51 12.21 12.66 -2.88
C ALA A 51 11.16 13.65 -3.42
N PHE A 52 10.23 14.05 -2.57
CA PHE A 52 9.14 14.98 -2.90
C PHE A 52 9.15 16.14 -1.93
N ASP A 53 9.11 17.35 -2.48
CA ASP A 53 8.94 18.57 -1.69
C ASP A 53 7.45 18.89 -1.55
N PHE A 54 6.98 19.00 -0.30
CA PHE A 54 5.70 19.60 0.05
C PHE A 54 5.95 21.04 0.49
N VAL A 55 5.15 21.98 0.00
CA VAL A 55 5.34 23.42 0.23
C VAL A 55 4.06 24.10 0.68
N GLY A 56 4.19 25.18 1.43
CA GLY A 56 3.07 26.00 1.88
C GLY A 56 2.10 25.22 2.76
N ASN A 57 0.81 25.25 2.43
CA ASN A 57 -0.24 24.62 3.23
C ASN A 57 -0.21 23.08 3.24
N ARG A 58 0.52 22.46 2.32
CA ARG A 58 0.59 20.99 2.22
C ARG A 58 1.66 20.36 3.11
N VAL A 59 2.53 21.18 3.70
CA VAL A 59 3.61 20.69 4.59
C VAL A 59 3.05 19.85 5.74
N ASN A 60 1.93 20.29 6.32
CA ASN A 60 1.30 19.64 7.46
C ASN A 60 0.56 18.34 7.08
N GLU A 61 0.33 18.07 5.78
CA GLU A 61 -0.24 16.77 5.36
C GLU A 61 0.67 15.61 5.75
N LEU A 62 1.99 15.86 5.78
CA LEU A 62 3.00 14.87 6.16
C LEU A 62 2.94 14.48 7.65
N ASP A 63 2.32 15.28 8.51
CA ASP A 63 2.17 14.97 9.95
C ASP A 63 1.31 13.73 10.22
N ASN A 64 0.48 13.33 9.24
CA ASN A 64 -0.38 12.16 9.36
C ASN A 64 0.34 10.83 9.07
N PHE A 65 1.61 10.88 8.69
CA PHE A 65 2.39 9.73 8.24
C PHE A 65 3.68 9.60 9.03
N LYS A 66 4.21 8.38 9.08
CA LYS A 66 5.50 8.06 9.71
C LYS A 66 6.33 7.17 8.80
N VAL A 67 7.63 7.08 9.10
CA VAL A 67 8.55 6.13 8.46
C VAL A 67 7.97 4.72 8.54
N GLY A 68 7.97 4.01 7.41
CA GLY A 68 7.41 2.68 7.26
C GLY A 68 5.98 2.62 6.71
N ASP A 69 5.23 3.73 6.69
CA ASP A 69 3.88 3.75 6.13
C ASP A 69 3.92 3.51 4.61
N LEU A 70 2.95 2.76 4.08
CA LEU A 70 2.73 2.67 2.64
C LEU A 70 1.80 3.80 2.21
N VAL A 71 2.25 4.61 1.25
CA VAL A 71 1.53 5.79 0.77
C VAL A 71 1.52 5.87 -0.74
N THR A 72 0.58 6.65 -1.27
CA THR A 72 0.58 7.13 -2.65
C THR A 72 0.75 8.64 -2.64
N ILE A 73 1.77 9.15 -3.34
CA ILE A 73 1.99 10.57 -3.54
C ILE A 73 1.55 10.95 -4.95
N SER A 74 0.69 11.97 -5.06
CA SER A 74 0.44 12.65 -6.34
C SER A 74 1.36 13.86 -6.45
N PHE A 75 2.05 14.01 -7.59
CA PHE A 75 3.09 15.01 -7.76
C PHE A 75 3.11 15.65 -9.15
N ALA A 76 3.77 16.80 -9.24
CA ALA A 76 4.05 17.49 -10.48
C ALA A 76 5.55 17.74 -10.63
N LEU A 77 6.04 17.65 -11.87
CA LEU A 77 7.39 18.07 -12.22
C LEU A 77 7.35 19.53 -12.66
N ASN A 78 8.14 20.37 -12.01
CA ASN A 78 8.22 21.79 -12.31
C ASN A 78 9.64 22.16 -12.73
N GLY A 79 9.83 22.41 -14.04
CA GLY A 79 11.07 22.93 -14.58
C GLY A 79 11.17 24.44 -14.44
N ARG A 80 12.32 24.96 -14.00
CA ARG A 80 12.59 26.40 -13.95
C ARG A 80 13.97 26.71 -14.55
N PRO A 81 14.09 27.71 -15.43
CA PRO A 81 15.38 28.19 -15.87
C PRO A 81 16.09 28.92 -14.72
N PHE A 82 17.39 28.73 -14.66
CA PHE A 82 18.30 29.40 -13.76
C PHE A 82 19.48 29.90 -14.57
N GLU A 83 19.65 31.22 -14.60
CA GLU A 83 20.77 31.85 -15.30
C GLU A 83 21.86 32.22 -14.31
N LYS A 84 23.09 31.83 -14.65
CA LYS A 84 24.29 32.22 -13.92
C LYS A 84 25.45 32.32 -14.91
N ASP A 85 26.19 33.42 -14.83
CA ASP A 85 27.36 33.70 -15.67
C ASP A 85 27.09 33.58 -17.19
N GLY A 86 25.91 34.02 -17.64
CA GLY A 86 25.50 33.94 -19.05
C GLY A 86 25.10 32.54 -19.54
N LYS A 87 25.06 31.54 -18.65
CA LYS A 87 24.60 30.18 -18.96
C LYS A 87 23.24 29.89 -18.30
N THR A 88 22.28 29.46 -19.12
CA THR A 88 20.99 28.96 -18.64
C THR A 88 21.09 27.47 -18.29
N THR A 89 20.73 27.10 -17.06
CA THR A 89 20.57 25.72 -16.60
C THR A 89 19.11 25.51 -16.20
N TYR A 90 18.57 24.30 -16.37
CA TYR A 90 17.20 23.99 -16.01
C TYR A 90 17.19 23.09 -14.78
N PHE A 91 16.46 23.51 -13.74
CA PHE A 91 16.24 22.71 -12.54
C PHE A 91 14.82 22.17 -12.55
N THR A 92 14.67 20.88 -12.28
CA THR A 92 13.36 20.24 -12.11
C THR A 92 13.12 19.97 -10.64
N SER A 93 12.02 20.50 -10.12
CA SER A 93 11.52 20.17 -8.78
C SER A 93 10.41 19.14 -8.87
N VAL A 94 10.41 18.16 -7.97
CA VAL A 94 9.34 17.17 -7.82
C VAL A 94 8.47 17.57 -6.63
N ASN A 95 7.32 18.15 -6.93
CA ASN A 95 6.46 18.74 -5.90
C ASN A 95 5.27 17.84 -5.61
N GLY A 96 5.17 17.36 -4.38
CA GLY A 96 4.00 16.67 -3.88
C GLY A 96 2.82 17.64 -3.73
N TYR A 97 1.65 17.24 -4.20
CA TYR A 97 0.42 18.01 -4.03
C TYR A 97 -0.71 17.25 -3.32
N LYS A 98 -0.51 15.95 -3.09
CA LYS A 98 -1.41 15.09 -2.34
C LYS A 98 -0.62 13.88 -1.81
N ILE A 99 -0.90 13.47 -0.58
CA ILE A 99 -0.44 12.21 -0.01
C ILE A 99 -1.62 11.48 0.62
N GLU A 100 -1.70 10.17 0.37
CA GLU A 100 -2.77 9.32 0.89
C GLU A 100 -2.19 7.98 1.35
N PRO A 101 -2.79 7.32 2.36
CA PRO A 101 -2.48 5.92 2.65
C PRO A 101 -2.62 5.08 1.37
N TYR A 102 -1.68 4.17 1.16
CA TYR A 102 -1.74 3.28 0.00
C TYR A 102 -2.98 2.39 0.11
N GLN A 103 -3.87 2.52 -0.87
CA GLN A 103 -5.00 1.62 -1.03
C GLN A 103 -4.61 0.58 -2.08
N ARG A 104 -4.58 -0.69 -1.66
CA ARG A 104 -4.50 -1.78 -2.64
C ARG A 104 -5.73 -1.66 -3.54
N PRO A 105 -5.57 -1.65 -4.88
CA PRO A 105 -6.71 -1.77 -5.76
C PRO A 105 -7.45 -3.06 -5.37
N ASN A 106 -8.68 -2.92 -4.87
CA ASN A 106 -9.53 -4.06 -4.57
C ASN A 106 -9.82 -4.79 -5.89
N GLY A 107 -9.00 -5.77 -6.23
CA GLY A 107 -9.46 -6.90 -7.01
C GLY A 107 -10.49 -7.61 -6.15
N SER A 108 -11.73 -7.65 -6.63
CA SER A 108 -12.88 -8.27 -5.99
C SER A 108 -12.61 -9.74 -5.65
N TYR A 109 -12.02 -10.00 -4.50
CA TYR A 109 -12.21 -11.24 -3.76
C TYR A 109 -13.00 -10.85 -2.52
N GLN A 110 -14.32 -10.98 -2.63
CA GLN A 110 -15.21 -10.94 -1.48
C GLN A 110 -14.81 -12.11 -0.58
N GLN A 111 -14.07 -11.84 0.48
CA GLN A 111 -14.02 -12.74 1.63
C GLN A 111 -14.95 -12.15 2.69
N SER A 112 -16.16 -12.67 2.70
CA SER A 112 -17.13 -12.45 3.77
C SER A 112 -16.57 -13.05 5.06
N ASN A 113 -16.13 -12.18 5.98
CA ASN A 113 -15.87 -12.57 7.37
C ASN A 113 -17.23 -12.78 8.06
N VAL A 114 -17.56 -14.05 8.34
CA VAL A 114 -18.67 -14.41 9.22
C VAL A 114 -18.09 -14.58 10.62
N SER A 115 -18.47 -13.67 11.53
CA SER A 115 -18.24 -13.78 12.96
C SER A 115 -19.10 -14.92 13.53
N GLN A 116 -18.48 -15.93 14.14
CA GLN A 116 -19.18 -17.01 14.84
C GLN A 116 -19.50 -16.56 16.28
N ASP A 117 -20.78 -16.29 16.53
CA ASP A 117 -21.34 -16.19 17.88
C ASP A 117 -22.05 -17.53 18.21
N ASN A 118 -21.75 -18.07 19.39
CA ASN A 118 -22.25 -19.35 19.87
C ASN A 118 -23.56 -19.14 20.62
N ASN A 119 -24.69 -19.52 20.06
CA ASN A 119 -25.83 -19.90 20.89
C ASN A 119 -26.79 -20.89 20.21
N SER A 120 -27.12 -21.93 20.97
CA SER A 120 -27.89 -23.13 20.58
C SER A 120 -29.40 -22.95 20.71
N THR A 121 -30.20 -23.41 19.72
CA THR A 121 -31.43 -24.23 19.92
C THR A 121 -32.03 -24.68 18.56
N PRO A 122 -32.71 -25.85 18.46
CA PRO A 122 -33.07 -26.49 17.19
C PRO A 122 -34.57 -26.34 16.82
N LEU A 123 -34.92 -26.33 15.52
CA LEU A 123 -36.13 -27.01 15.01
C LEU A 123 -36.21 -27.15 13.47
N SER A 124 -36.52 -28.39 13.07
CA SER A 124 -37.36 -28.87 11.93
C SER A 124 -37.00 -28.60 10.45
N THR A 125 -36.49 -29.67 9.83
CA THR A 125 -36.95 -30.35 8.58
C THR A 125 -37.36 -29.53 7.34
N GLN A 126 -36.61 -29.73 6.24
CA GLN A 126 -37.18 -30.27 5.00
C GLN A 126 -36.10 -30.82 4.06
N GLN A 127 -36.51 -31.85 3.34
CA GLN A 127 -35.73 -32.82 2.59
C GLN A 127 -35.98 -32.57 1.10
N THR A 128 -34.96 -32.47 0.26
CA THR A 128 -34.99 -32.97 -1.12
C THR A 128 -33.58 -33.20 -1.68
N THR A 129 -33.50 -34.33 -2.36
CA THR A 129 -32.37 -35.06 -2.94
C THR A 129 -31.87 -34.50 -4.27
N SER A 130 -30.55 -34.50 -4.51
CA SER A 130 -29.90 -35.14 -5.67
C SER A 130 -28.38 -34.92 -5.62
N GLY A 131 -27.62 -36.00 -5.80
CA GLY A 131 -26.26 -36.14 -5.30
C GLY A 131 -25.12 -35.60 -6.17
N GLN A 132 -24.05 -35.24 -5.49
CA GLN A 132 -22.65 -35.37 -5.92
C GLN A 132 -21.78 -35.37 -4.65
N ASN A 133 -20.79 -36.26 -4.61
CA ASN A 133 -19.90 -36.49 -3.46
C ASN A 133 -19.13 -35.21 -3.09
N GLU A 134 -19.58 -34.50 -2.07
CA GLU A 134 -18.82 -33.44 -1.41
C GLU A 134 -18.29 -33.97 -0.07
N GLN A 135 -17.00 -34.32 -0.03
CA GLN A 135 -16.29 -34.51 1.23
C GLN A 135 -16.25 -33.15 1.96
N PRO A 136 -16.72 -33.06 3.23
CA PRO A 136 -16.64 -31.82 3.98
C PRO A 136 -15.17 -31.47 4.23
N PHE A 137 -14.77 -30.25 3.83
CA PHE A 137 -13.48 -29.69 4.22
C PHE A 137 -13.65 -28.91 5.54
N PRO A 138 -12.75 -29.07 6.53
CA PRO A 138 -11.55 -29.90 6.51
C PRO A 138 -11.84 -31.40 6.79
N PRO A 139 -10.99 -32.32 6.28
CA PRO A 139 -11.10 -33.74 6.58
C PRO A 139 -11.03 -33.98 8.09
N LYS A 140 -11.88 -34.88 8.61
CA LYS A 140 -11.79 -35.32 10.01
C LYS A 140 -10.49 -36.10 10.18
N VAL A 141 -9.55 -35.49 10.87
CA VAL A 141 -8.30 -36.11 11.30
C VAL A 141 -8.43 -36.64 12.73
N ASP A 142 -7.65 -37.66 13.08
CA ASP A 142 -7.47 -38.05 14.48
C ASP A 142 -6.55 -37.07 15.23
N ASP A 143 -6.34 -37.29 16.53
CA ASP A 143 -5.46 -36.46 17.37
C ASP A 143 -3.99 -36.42 16.89
N SER A 144 -3.62 -37.24 15.90
CA SER A 144 -2.31 -37.28 15.25
C SER A 144 -2.26 -36.58 13.88
N GLY A 145 -3.38 -36.04 13.40
CA GLY A 145 -3.46 -35.33 12.13
C GLY A 145 -3.62 -36.24 10.90
N ALA A 146 -3.89 -37.53 11.09
CA ALA A 146 -4.10 -38.47 9.99
C ALA A 146 -5.58 -38.53 9.58
N PRO A 147 -5.91 -38.52 8.27
CA PRO A 147 -7.29 -38.63 7.80
C PRO A 147 -7.87 -40.00 8.14
N LYS A 148 -9.04 -40.03 8.80
CA LYS A 148 -9.78 -41.27 9.03
C LYS A 148 -10.46 -41.72 7.73
N ASN A 149 -9.87 -42.66 7.03
CA ASN A 149 -10.55 -43.38 5.95
C ASN A 149 -11.41 -44.49 6.57
N GLU A 150 -12.73 -44.39 6.46
CA GLU A 150 -13.70 -45.38 6.95
C GLU A 150 -13.93 -46.53 5.95
N ASP A 151 -12.86 -47.07 5.35
CA ASP A 151 -12.92 -48.21 4.40
C ASP A 151 -12.39 -49.50 5.04
N ASP A 152 -12.93 -49.87 6.21
CA ASP A 152 -12.68 -51.19 6.80
C ASP A 152 -13.98 -51.82 7.29
N LEU A 153 -14.74 -52.37 6.34
CA LEU A 153 -15.86 -53.27 6.61
C LEU A 153 -15.33 -54.72 6.63
N PRO A 154 -15.47 -55.48 7.72
CA PRO A 154 -15.18 -56.91 7.71
C PRO A 154 -16.33 -57.67 7.03
N PHE A 155 -15.98 -58.70 6.25
CA PHE A 155 -16.93 -59.73 5.77
C PHE A 155 -17.53 -60.53 6.93
#